data_AF-A0A137PAN4-F1
#
_entry.id   AF-A0A137PAN4-F1
#
_cell.length_a   1.000
_cell.length_b   1.000
_cell.length_c   1.000
_cell.angle_alpha   90.00
_cell.angle_beta   90.00
_cell.angle_gamma   90.00
#
_symmetry.space_group_name_H-M   'P 1'
#
loop_
_entity.id
_entity.type
_entity.pdbx_description
1 polymer ?
#
loop_
_entity_poly.entity_id
_entity_poly.type
_entity_poly.pdbx_seq_one_letter_code
_entity_poly.pdbx_strand_id
1 'polypeptide(L)'
;NVVIMGRKSWESIPIEFRPLNNRMNIVISRDPEYKCEVRSPEVQHLAKSATTFQEALDLASNLNPVPKHIFITGGSHFYAEAIKHPQCTHLFITEIVSDSEWEYDTFFPEY
;
A
#
# COMPACT_ATOMS: atom_id res chain seq x y z
N ASN A 1 -7.22 -9.07 -5.74
CA ASN A 1 -6.63 -7.71 -5.74
C ASN A 1 -5.39 -7.71 -4.88
N VAL A 2 -4.43 -6.87 -5.26
CA VAL A 2 -3.23 -6.59 -4.46
C VAL A 2 -3.33 -5.17 -3.94
N VAL A 3 -2.87 -4.96 -2.72
CA VAL A 3 -2.65 -3.62 -2.17
C VAL A 3 -1.15 -3.44 -1.95
N ILE A 4 -0.62 -2.30 -2.39
CA ILE A 4 0.78 -1.91 -2.19
C ILE A 4 0.77 -0.64 -1.35
N MET A 5 1.57 -0.63 -0.29
CA MET A 5 1.70 0.55 0.55
C MET A 5 3.10 0.70 1.14
N GLY A 6 3.42 1.90 1.62
CA GLY A 6 4.64 2.15 2.36
C GLY A 6 4.61 1.62 3.79
N ARG A 7 5.80 1.39 4.36
CA ARG A 7 5.98 0.94 5.75
C ARG A 7 5.19 1.74 6.78
N LYS A 8 5.25 3.08 6.73
CA LYS A 8 4.51 3.94 7.67
C LYS A 8 2.99 3.77 7.54
N SER A 9 2.48 3.62 6.32
CA SER A 9 1.05 3.38 6.06
C SER A 9 0.61 2.00 6.51
N TRP A 10 1.49 1.00 6.43
CA TRP A 10 1.25 -0.31 7.02
C TRP A 10 1.20 -0.24 8.54
N GLU A 11 2.19 0.39 9.18
CA GLU A 11 2.30 0.52 10.63
C GLU A 11 1.20 1.38 11.26
N SER A 12 0.57 2.27 10.50
CA SER A 12 -0.60 3.03 10.96
C SER A 12 -1.88 2.21 11.03
N ILE A 13 -1.93 1.02 10.42
CA ILE A 13 -3.08 0.12 10.49
C ILE A 13 -3.01 -0.65 11.81
N PRO A 14 -4.07 -0.62 12.65
CA PRO A 14 -4.11 -1.40 13.88
C PRO A 14 -3.83 -2.89 13.61
N ILE A 15 -3.08 -3.55 14.51
CA ILE A 15 -2.56 -4.90 14.28
C ILE A 15 -3.67 -5.91 13.95
N GLU A 16 -4.85 -5.77 14.54
CA GLU A 16 -6.04 -6.60 14.32
C GLU A 16 -6.56 -6.56 12.87
N PHE A 17 -6.27 -5.48 12.14
CA PHE A 17 -6.64 -5.32 10.73
C PHE A 17 -5.51 -5.63 9.76
N ARG A 18 -4.31 -5.99 10.26
CA ARG A 18 -3.16 -6.39 9.43
C ARG A 18 -3.10 -7.92 9.27
N PRO A 19 -2.92 -8.47 8.06
CA PRO A 19 -3.10 -7.83 6.74
C PRO A 19 -4.57 -7.56 6.43
N LEU A 20 -4.81 -6.63 5.48
CA LEU A 20 -6.16 -6.39 4.98
C LEU A 20 -6.75 -7.67 4.40
N ASN A 21 -7.94 -8.03 4.87
CA ASN A 21 -8.59 -9.29 4.53
C ASN A 21 -8.80 -9.48 3.02
N ASN A 22 -8.71 -10.75 2.59
CA ASN A 22 -8.99 -11.23 1.23
C ASN A 22 -8.13 -10.60 0.12
N ARG A 23 -6.95 -10.08 0.49
CA ARG A 23 -6.02 -9.40 -0.42
C ARG A 23 -4.58 -9.76 -0.07
N MET A 24 -3.73 -9.79 -1.10
CA MET A 24 -2.29 -9.77 -0.89
C MET A 24 -1.86 -8.35 -0.55
N ASN A 25 -1.10 -8.19 0.53
CA ASN A 25 -0.58 -6.91 0.99
C ASN A 25 0.92 -6.88 0.73
N ILE A 26 1.41 -5.86 0.03
CA ILE A 26 2.83 -5.66 -0.24
C ILE A 26 3.26 -4.36 0.43
N VAL A 27 4.22 -4.46 1.33
CA VAL A 27 4.73 -3.33 2.11
C VAL A 27 6.12 -2.94 1.60
N ILE A 28 6.27 -1.70 1.18
CA ILE A 28 7.54 -1.17 0.71
C ILE A 28 8.31 -0.59 1.91
N SER A 29 9.48 -1.16 2.19
CA SER A 29 10.41 -0.71 3.24
C SER A 29 11.82 -0.71 2.70
N ARG A 30 12.62 0.31 3.05
CA ARG A 30 14.05 0.35 2.68
C ARG A 30 14.90 -0.68 3.43
N ASP A 31 14.34 -1.27 4.50
CA ASP A 31 14.98 -2.33 5.25
C ASP A 31 14.72 -3.68 4.56
N PRO A 32 15.75 -4.34 3.98
CA PRO A 32 15.59 -5.61 3.29
C PRO A 32 15.19 -6.75 4.23
N GLU A 33 15.45 -6.62 5.53
CA GLU A 33 15.07 -7.60 6.55
C GLU A 33 13.69 -7.29 7.17
N TYR A 34 12.96 -6.31 6.62
CA TYR A 34 11.67 -5.90 7.14
C TYR A 34 10.65 -7.05 7.06
N LYS A 35 10.14 -7.43 8.23
CA LYS A 35 9.06 -8.41 8.36
C LYS A 35 7.74 -7.70 8.60
N CYS A 36 6.76 -7.98 7.76
CA CYS A 36 5.41 -7.46 7.94
C CYS A 36 4.80 -8.09 9.19
N GLU A 37 4.64 -7.30 10.25
CA GLU A 37 3.87 -7.70 11.43
C GLU A 37 2.38 -7.85 11.08
N VAL A 38 1.80 -8.98 11.48
CA VAL A 38 0.41 -9.35 11.17
C VAL A 38 -0.30 -9.82 12.43
N ARG A 39 -1.64 -9.80 12.43
CA ARG A 39 -2.47 -10.20 13.58
C ARG A 39 -2.22 -11.63 14.08
N SER A 40 -1.79 -12.52 13.20
CA SER A 40 -1.55 -13.92 13.56
C SER A 40 -0.65 -14.64 12.53
N PRO A 41 0.09 -15.69 12.94
CA PRO A 41 0.99 -16.42 12.03
C PRO A 41 0.28 -17.04 10.82
N GLU A 42 -1.00 -17.44 10.96
CA GLU A 42 -1.77 -18.11 9.90
C GLU A 42 -1.98 -17.20 8.70
N VAL A 43 -1.94 -15.87 8.89
CA VAL A 43 -2.16 -14.87 7.84
C VAL A 43 -0.86 -14.22 7.36
N GLN A 44 0.31 -14.66 7.83
CA GLN A 44 1.60 -14.15 7.39
C GLN A 44 1.78 -14.26 5.87
N HIS A 45 1.25 -15.31 5.25
CA HIS A 45 1.31 -15.55 3.81
C HIS A 45 0.57 -14.50 2.96
N LEU A 46 -0.26 -13.65 3.58
CA LEU A 46 -0.98 -12.56 2.92
C LEU A 46 -0.23 -11.21 2.97
N ALA A 47 0.97 -11.18 3.54
CA ALA A 47 1.81 -10.00 3.62
C ALA A 47 3.23 -10.30 3.10
N LYS A 48 3.70 -9.48 2.17
CA LYS A 48 5.08 -9.53 1.63
C LYS A 48 5.73 -8.16 1.78
N SER A 49 7.04 -8.14 1.94
CA SER A 49 7.82 -6.91 1.86
C SER A 49 8.50 -6.78 0.49
N ALA A 50 8.75 -5.55 0.08
CA ALA A 50 9.59 -5.18 -1.06
C ALA A 50 10.46 -3.99 -0.67
N THR A 51 11.61 -3.83 -1.33
CA THR A 51 12.55 -2.73 -1.06
C THR A 51 12.31 -1.50 -1.93
N THR A 52 11.69 -1.71 -3.10
CA THR A 52 11.39 -0.65 -4.06
C THR A 52 9.96 -0.75 -4.58
N PHE A 53 9.47 0.34 -5.19
CA PHE A 53 8.16 0.35 -5.84
C PHE A 53 8.10 -0.59 -7.04
N GLN A 54 9.13 -0.62 -7.88
CA GLN A 54 9.20 -1.55 -9.01
C GLN A 54 9.18 -3.01 -8.54
N GLU A 55 9.95 -3.35 -7.51
CA GLU A 55 9.93 -4.70 -6.93
C GLU A 55 8.54 -5.07 -6.41
N ALA A 56 7.81 -4.12 -5.79
CA ALA A 56 6.45 -4.36 -5.34
C ALA A 56 5.49 -4.62 -6.52
N LEU A 57 5.64 -3.89 -7.63
CA LEU A 57 4.87 -4.12 -8.86
C LEU A 57 5.19 -5.48 -9.48
N ASP A 58 6.46 -5.89 -9.49
CA ASP A 58 6.89 -7.18 -10.01
C ASP A 58 6.36 -8.32 -9.14
N LEU A 59 6.44 -8.20 -7.81
CA LEU A 59 5.86 -9.15 -6.87
C LEU A 59 4.35 -9.29 -7.08
N ALA A 60 3.63 -8.18 -7.29
CA ALA A 60 2.19 -8.19 -7.53
C ALA A 60 1.85 -8.89 -8.86
N SER A 61 2.57 -8.57 -9.94
CA SER A 61 2.33 -9.09 -11.29
C SER A 61 2.65 -10.57 -11.41
N ASN A 62 3.61 -11.07 -10.62
CA ASN A 62 4.02 -12.48 -10.59
C ASN A 62 3.18 -13.37 -9.65
N LEU A 63 2.13 -12.84 -9.01
CA LEU A 63 1.23 -13.68 -8.21
C LEU A 63 0.45 -14.63 -9.11
N ASN A 64 0.10 -15.79 -8.55
CA ASN A 64 -0.79 -16.75 -9.19
C ASN A 64 -2.02 -17.00 -8.29
N PRO A 65 -3.25 -16.71 -8.75
CA PRO A 65 -3.57 -16.09 -10.04
C PRO A 65 -3.09 -14.65 -10.14
N VAL A 66 -2.82 -14.20 -11.38
CA VAL A 66 -2.46 -12.81 -11.67
C VAL A 66 -3.60 -11.91 -11.17
N PRO A 67 -3.30 -10.86 -10.40
CA PRO A 67 -4.33 -10.01 -9.84
C PRO A 67 -4.99 -9.16 -10.91
N LYS A 68 -6.32 -9.06 -10.86
CA LYS A 68 -7.09 -8.17 -11.75
C LYS A 68 -6.72 -6.69 -11.56
N HIS A 69 -6.46 -6.30 -10.31
CA HIS A 69 -6.16 -4.92 -9.93
C HIS A 69 -5.07 -4.87 -8.87
N ILE A 70 -4.16 -3.92 -9.05
CA ILE A 70 -3.15 -3.50 -8.09
C ILE A 70 -3.57 -2.11 -7.60
N PHE A 71 -3.77 -1.97 -6.29
CA PHE A 71 -4.13 -0.70 -5.67
C PHE A 71 -2.94 -0.17 -4.88
N ILE A 72 -2.53 1.06 -5.19
CA ILE A 72 -1.58 1.79 -4.35
C ILE A 72 -2.39 2.47 -3.26
N THR A 73 -2.15 2.14 -2.00
CA THR A 73 -2.94 2.62 -0.85
C THR A 73 -2.10 3.49 0.09
N GLY A 74 -1.13 4.21 -0.49
CA GLY A 74 -0.31 5.23 0.19
C GLY A 74 1.07 4.75 0.62
N GLY A 75 1.88 5.60 1.26
CA GLY A 75 1.61 7.00 1.58
C GLY A 75 1.89 7.97 0.43
N SER A 76 1.99 9.26 0.76
CA SER A 76 2.21 10.38 -0.19
C SER A 76 3.32 10.11 -1.22
N HIS A 77 4.44 9.54 -0.77
CA HIS A 77 5.56 9.19 -1.64
C HIS A 77 5.17 8.20 -2.75
N PHE A 78 4.47 7.12 -2.39
CA PHE A 78 4.06 6.11 -3.36
C PHE A 78 2.86 6.54 -4.20
N TYR A 79 2.01 7.44 -3.69
CA TYR A 79 1.05 8.13 -4.54
C TYR A 79 1.75 8.97 -5.62
N ALA A 80 2.78 9.74 -5.24
CA ALA A 80 3.52 10.60 -6.18
C ALA A 80 4.23 9.81 -7.28
N GLU A 81 4.71 8.61 -6.96
CA GLU A 81 5.30 7.68 -7.92
C GLU A 81 4.22 7.01 -8.78
N ALA A 82 3.15 6.52 -8.16
CA ALA A 82 2.07 5.81 -8.85
C ALA A 82 1.35 6.68 -9.89
N ILE A 83 1.04 7.94 -9.58
CA ILE A 83 0.32 8.84 -10.50
C ILE A 83 1.10 9.09 -11.79
N LYS A 84 2.43 9.08 -11.71
CA LYS A 84 3.32 9.25 -12.87
C LYS A 84 3.52 7.95 -13.65
N HIS A 85 3.07 6.82 -13.12
CA HIS A 85 3.27 5.53 -13.74
C HIS A 85 2.33 5.36 -14.94
N PRO A 86 2.81 4.91 -16.11
CA PRO A 86 2.01 4.83 -17.33
C PRO A 86 0.82 3.84 -17.24
N GLN A 87 0.83 2.95 -16.25
CA GLN A 87 -0.27 2.01 -15.99
C GLN A 87 -1.26 2.50 -14.92
N CYS A 88 -1.07 3.71 -14.37
CA CYS A 88 -2.07 4.32 -13.50
C CYS A 88 -3.25 4.79 -14.36
N THR A 89 -4.39 4.13 -14.23
CA THR A 89 -5.58 4.38 -15.06
C THR A 89 -6.69 5.11 -14.32
N HIS A 90 -6.74 5.01 -12.99
CA HIS A 90 -7.82 5.54 -12.17
C HIS A 90 -7.28 6.01 -10.83
N LEU A 91 -7.83 7.14 -10.35
CA LEU A 91 -7.69 7.59 -8.97
C LEU A 91 -9.05 7.46 -8.29
N PHE A 92 -9.08 6.69 -7.19
CA PHE A 92 -10.26 6.58 -6.33
C PHE A 92 -10.10 7.56 -5.18
N ILE A 93 -10.73 8.73 -5.30
CA ILE A 93 -10.54 9.86 -4.39
C ILE A 93 -11.79 10.02 -3.53
N THR A 94 -11.58 10.08 -2.22
CA THR A 94 -12.61 10.48 -1.25
C THR A 94 -12.34 11.93 -0.85
N GLU A 95 -13.21 12.84 -1.27
CA GLU A 95 -13.16 14.24 -0.83
C GLU A 95 -13.83 14.38 0.54
N ILE A 96 -13.04 14.80 1.53
CA ILE A 96 -13.52 15.02 2.89
C ILE A 96 -13.80 16.51 3.05
N VAL A 97 -15.08 16.88 3.14
CA VAL A 97 -15.52 18.26 3.43
C VAL A 97 -15.84 18.35 4.92
N SER A 98 -15.16 19.24 5.63
CA SER A 98 -15.30 19.44 7.07
C SER A 98 -15.07 20.91 7.41
N ASP A 99 -15.87 21.44 8.34
CA ASP A 99 -15.68 22.78 8.93
C ASP A 99 -14.64 22.78 10.06
N SER A 100 -14.06 21.62 10.37
CA SER A 100 -13.06 21.49 11.43
C SER A 100 -11.66 21.87 10.93
N GLU A 101 -10.91 22.60 11.75
CA GLU A 101 -9.49 22.84 11.53
C GLU A 101 -8.69 21.63 12.03
N TRP A 102 -8.04 20.91 11.11
CA TRP A 102 -7.13 19.82 11.42
C TRP A 102 -5.71 20.18 10.96
N GLU A 103 -4.71 19.78 11.73
CA GLU A 103 -3.32 19.85 11.29
C GLU A 103 -2.97 18.60 10.48
N TYR A 104 -2.33 18.82 9.33
CA TYR A 104 -1.88 17.75 8.44
C TYR A 104 -0.38 17.89 8.22
N ASP A 105 0.35 16.78 8.35
CA ASP A 105 1.80 16.72 8.13
C ASP A 105 2.19 16.08 6.78
N THR A 106 1.21 15.50 6.09
CA THR A 106 1.38 14.68 4.90
C THR A 106 0.28 14.99 3.90
N PHE A 107 0.66 15.32 2.67
CA PHE A 107 -0.27 15.73 1.61
C PHE A 107 -0.27 14.75 0.44
N PHE A 108 -1.42 14.64 -0.24
CA PHE A 108 -1.51 13.94 -1.52
C PHE A 108 -0.75 14.74 -2.60
N PRO A 109 -0.03 14.09 -3.52
CA PRO A 109 0.66 14.80 -4.61
C PRO A 109 -0.32 15.56 -5.53
N GLU A 110 0.17 16.62 -6.18
CA GLU A 110 -0.56 17.25 -7.30
C GLU A 110 -0.67 16.28 -8.48
N TYR A 111 -1.82 16.26 -9.16
CA TYR A 111 -2.17 15.33 -10.25
C TYR A 111 -3.01 16.00 -11.33
#